data_AF-A0A2T3J6Y6-F1
#
_entry.id   AF-A0A2T3J6Y6-F1
#
_cell.length_a   1.000
_cell.length_b   1.000
_cell.length_c   1.000
_cell.angle_alpha   90.00
_cell.angle_beta   90.00
_cell.angle_gamma   90.00
#
_symmetry.space_group_name_H-M   'P 1'
#
loop_
_entity.id
_entity.type
_entity.pdbx_description
1 polymer ?
#
loop_
_entity_poly.entity_id
_entity_poly.type
_entity_poly.pdbx_seq_one_letter_code
_entity_poly.pdbx_strand_id
1 'polypeptide(L)'
;MWQNTLEKHIRLSDKTQEEIAFESGVSQGTISNIINLRKSASIETLEKLCRTLQIPMSELFLHYGANYDRVKSPKKELQKIIEQADDRHDEELKILLQIASRILR
;
A
#
# COMPACT_ATOMS: atom_id res chain seq x y z
N MET A 1 6.69 9.20 -3.89
CA MET A 1 5.69 9.16 -4.98
C MET A 1 5.58 7.71 -5.44
N TRP A 2 4.42 7.25 -5.93
CA TRP A 2 4.23 5.83 -6.29
C TRP A 2 5.12 5.37 -7.45
N GLN A 3 5.53 6.31 -8.32
CA GLN A 3 6.46 6.10 -9.42
C GLN A 3 7.84 5.66 -8.92
N ASN A 4 8.28 6.15 -7.76
CA ASN A 4 9.56 5.74 -7.15
C ASN A 4 9.49 4.29 -6.69
N THR A 5 8.32 3.84 -6.23
CA THR A 5 8.09 2.44 -5.87
C THR A 5 8.17 1.57 -7.11
N LEU A 6 7.53 1.98 -8.21
CA LEU A 6 7.62 1.28 -9.50
C LEU A 6 9.07 1.20 -10.01
N GLU A 7 9.80 2.31 -10.00
CA GLU A 7 11.22 2.34 -10.39
C GLU A 7 12.07 1.42 -9.53
N LYS A 8 11.84 1.40 -8.22
CA LYS A 8 12.53 0.50 -7.29
C LYS A 8 12.28 -0.97 -7.66
N HIS A 9 11.04 -1.37 -7.93
CA HIS A 9 10.73 -2.76 -8.32
C HIS A 9 11.34 -3.15 -9.67
N ILE A 10 11.40 -2.23 -10.63
CA ILE A 10 12.09 -2.46 -11.91
C ILE A 10 13.58 -2.71 -11.68
N ARG A 11 14.24 -1.89 -10.85
CA ARG A 11 15.67 -2.03 -10.54
C ARG A 11 16.01 -3.28 -9.72
N LEU A 12 15.08 -3.73 -8.87
CA LEU A 12 15.24 -4.93 -8.05
C LEU A 12 14.88 -6.21 -8.80
N SER A 13 14.24 -6.11 -9.96
CA SER A 13 13.96 -7.26 -10.80
C SER A 13 15.26 -7.71 -11.50
N ASP A 14 15.36 -9.01 -11.79
CA ASP A 14 16.45 -9.56 -12.60
C ASP A 14 16.29 -9.24 -14.11
N LYS A 15 15.30 -8.41 -14.48
CA LYS A 15 14.95 -8.07 -15.86
C LYS A 15 15.33 -6.63 -16.18
N THR A 16 15.79 -6.43 -17.40
CA THR A 16 15.98 -5.10 -17.97
C THR A 16 14.63 -4.41 -18.19
N GLN A 17 14.65 -3.08 -18.26
CA GLN A 17 13.45 -2.31 -18.58
C GLN A 17 12.88 -2.66 -19.97
N GLU A 18 13.73 -3.10 -20.90
CA GLU A 18 13.32 -3.55 -22.23
C GLU A 18 12.58 -4.90 -22.16
N GLU A 19 13.08 -5.86 -21.39
CA GLU A 19 12.39 -7.14 -21.15
C GLU A 19 11.04 -6.92 -20.47
N ILE A 20 10.97 -6.04 -19.46
CA ILE A 20 9.72 -5.67 -18.79
C ILE A 20 8.76 -5.00 -19.79
N ALA A 21 9.27 -4.13 -20.66
CA ALA A 21 8.46 -3.48 -21.70
C ALA A 21 7.86 -4.51 -22.66
N PHE A 22 8.68 -5.47 -23.10
CA PHE A 22 8.26 -6.55 -23.98
C PHE A 22 7.19 -7.44 -23.34
N GLU A 23 7.44 -7.93 -22.13
CA GLU A 23 6.53 -8.84 -21.42
C GLU A 23 5.22 -8.18 -21.00
N SER A 24 5.26 -6.90 -20.59
CA SER A 24 4.06 -6.17 -20.18
C SER A 24 3.22 -5.66 -21.35
N GLY A 25 3.77 -5.68 -22.58
CA GLY A 25 3.16 -5.04 -23.74
C GLY A 25 3.09 -3.51 -23.64
N VAL A 26 3.92 -2.91 -22.78
CA VAL A 26 4.02 -1.46 -22.58
C VAL A 26 5.34 -0.97 -23.15
N SER A 27 5.33 0.05 -24.01
CA SER A 27 6.58 0.51 -24.62
C SER A 27 7.57 1.04 -23.58
N GLN A 28 8.87 0.78 -23.78
CA GLN A 28 9.94 1.25 -22.89
C GLN A 28 9.89 2.77 -22.67
N GLY A 29 9.59 3.53 -23.72
CA GLY A 29 9.37 4.98 -23.63
C GLY A 29 8.16 5.38 -22.77
N THR A 30 7.08 4.58 -22.78
CA THR A 30 5.95 4.79 -21.87
C THR A 30 6.37 4.56 -20.42
N ILE A 31 7.09 3.48 -20.12
CA ILE A 31 7.61 3.21 -18.78
C ILE A 31 8.52 4.35 -18.31
N SER A 32 9.45 4.79 -19.15
CA SER A 32 10.35 5.91 -18.84
C SER A 32 9.59 7.21 -18.58
N ASN A 33 8.59 7.54 -19.40
CA ASN A 33 7.78 8.74 -19.20
C ASN A 33 6.92 8.68 -17.93
N ILE A 34 6.47 7.48 -17.53
CA ILE A 34 5.74 7.28 -16.27
C ILE A 34 6.68 7.52 -15.07
N ILE A 35 7.85 6.88 -15.06
CA ILE A 35 8.83 7.02 -13.97
C ILE A 35 9.28 8.47 -13.81
N ASN A 36 9.55 9.15 -14.93
CA ASN A 36 10.01 10.54 -14.96
C ASN A 36 8.89 11.59 -14.82
N LEU A 37 7.66 11.18 -14.45
CA LEU A 37 6.50 12.07 -14.24
C LEU A 37 6.07 12.88 -15.47
N ARG A 38 6.49 12.48 -16.66
CA ARG A 38 6.15 13.15 -17.93
C ARG A 38 4.80 12.69 -18.48
N LYS A 39 4.30 11.55 -18.03
CA LYS A 39 3.03 10.97 -18.49
C LYS A 39 2.30 10.32 -17.32
N SER A 40 0.99 10.59 -17.22
CA SER A 40 0.12 9.85 -16.31
C SER A 40 -0.13 8.43 -16.84
N ALA A 41 0.01 7.43 -15.98
CA ALA A 41 -0.28 6.04 -16.33
C ALA A 41 -1.78 5.77 -16.21
N SER A 42 -2.35 5.04 -17.17
CA SER A 42 -3.70 4.47 -16.98
C SER A 42 -3.64 3.32 -15.96
N ILE A 43 -4.79 3.01 -15.34
CA ILE A 43 -4.92 1.85 -14.45
C ILE A 43 -4.51 0.56 -15.18
N GLU A 44 -4.97 0.38 -16.42
CA GLU A 44 -4.60 -0.78 -17.25
C GLU A 44 -3.08 -0.90 -17.47
N THR A 45 -2.39 0.23 -17.67
CA THR A 45 -0.92 0.24 -17.82
C THR A 45 -0.26 -0.20 -16.52
N LEU A 46 -0.75 0.28 -15.38
CA LEU A 46 -0.22 -0.10 -14.07
C LEU A 46 -0.49 -1.57 -13.76
N GLU A 47 -1.66 -2.09 -14.10
CA GLU A 47 -1.97 -3.51 -13.95
C GLU A 47 -1.02 -4.40 -14.76
N LYS A 48 -0.76 -4.05 -16.03
CA LYS A 48 0.21 -4.78 -16.87
C LYS A 48 1.60 -4.82 -16.26
N LEU A 49 2.09 -3.68 -15.78
CA LEU A 49 3.40 -3.56 -15.14
C LEU A 49 3.46 -4.33 -13.82
N CYS A 50 2.46 -4.19 -12.95
CA CYS A 50 2.38 -4.91 -11.67
C CYS A 50 2.33 -6.43 -11.87
N ARG A 51 1.55 -6.93 -12.85
CA ARG A 51 1.50 -8.36 -13.20
C ARG A 51 2.86 -8.87 -13.66
N THR A 52 3.55 -8.11 -14.50
CA THR A 52 4.89 -8.45 -15.02
C THR A 52 5.94 -8.49 -13.91
N LEU A 53 5.86 -7.53 -12.99
CA LEU A 53 6.74 -7.41 -11.82
C LEU A 53 6.33 -8.32 -10.64
N GLN A 54 5.22 -9.05 -10.78
CA GLN A 54 4.66 -9.93 -9.74
C GLN A 54 4.43 -9.23 -8.39
N ILE A 55 4.00 -7.97 -8.42
CA ILE A 55 3.65 -7.20 -7.22
C ILE A 55 2.16 -6.87 -7.19
N PRO A 56 1.53 -6.83 -6.01
CA PRO A 56 0.16 -6.35 -5.92
C PRO A 56 0.10 -4.85 -6.21
N MET A 57 -0.98 -4.40 -6.86
CA MET A 57 -1.18 -2.98 -7.21
C MET A 57 -1.10 -2.05 -5.99
N SER A 58 -1.51 -2.52 -4.81
CA SER A 58 -1.43 -1.79 -3.55
C SER A 58 0.00 -1.42 -3.15
N GLU A 59 1.00 -2.21 -3.55
CA GLU A 59 2.42 -1.99 -3.23
C GLU A 59 2.88 -0.61 -3.72
N LEU A 60 2.44 -0.20 -4.91
CA LEU A 60 2.79 1.10 -5.49
C LEU A 60 2.42 2.27 -4.57
N PHE A 61 1.34 2.13 -3.78
CA PHE A 61 0.73 3.21 -3.00
C PHE A 61 0.91 3.09 -1.49
N LEU A 62 1.62 2.07 -0.98
CA LEU A 62 1.82 1.86 0.47
C LEU A 62 2.31 3.12 1.20
N HIS A 63 3.25 3.86 0.61
CA HIS A 63 3.79 5.08 1.22
C HIS A 63 3.01 6.35 0.88
N TYR A 64 1.96 6.26 0.05
CA TYR A 64 1.06 7.39 -0.20
C TYR A 64 0.22 7.71 1.05
N GLY A 65 -0.04 6.69 1.88
CA GLY A 65 -0.74 6.79 3.15
C GLY A 65 0.08 7.29 4.34
N ALA A 66 1.42 7.36 4.25
CA ALA A 66 2.24 7.82 5.37
C ALA A 66 2.01 9.30 5.73
N ASN A 67 1.45 10.10 4.82
CA ASN A 67 0.94 11.44 5.13
C ASN A 67 -0.48 11.41 5.74
N TYR A 68 -1.28 10.38 5.45
CA TYR A 68 -2.55 10.09 6.10
C TYR A 68 -2.38 9.48 7.50
N ASP A 69 -1.25 8.83 7.81
CA ASP A 69 -0.90 8.34 9.16
C ASP A 69 -0.62 9.45 10.18
N ARG A 70 -0.61 10.73 9.75
CA ARG A 70 -0.75 11.87 10.67
C ARG A 70 -2.18 12.00 11.22
N VAL A 71 -3.16 11.34 10.60
CA VAL A 71 -4.39 10.98 11.30
C VAL A 71 -3.98 9.87 12.26
N LYS A 72 -3.72 10.27 13.51
CA LYS A 72 -3.44 9.37 14.64
C LYS A 72 -4.23 8.08 14.46
N SER A 73 -3.54 6.98 14.15
CA SER A 73 -4.17 5.66 14.16
C SER A 73 -4.91 5.50 15.49
N PRO A 74 -6.24 5.27 15.51
CA PRO A 74 -6.99 5.04 16.74
C PRO A 74 -6.34 3.93 17.56
N LYS A 75 -5.65 2.99 16.91
CA LYS A 75 -4.89 1.90 17.51
C LYS A 75 -3.89 2.34 18.58
N LYS A 76 -3.18 3.47 18.42
CA LYS A 76 -2.23 3.95 19.43
C LYS A 76 -2.90 4.62 20.63
N GLU A 77 -4.00 5.34 20.40
CA GLU A 77 -4.79 5.92 21.49
C GLU A 77 -5.56 4.82 22.25
N LEU A 78 -6.12 3.84 21.53
CA LEU A 78 -6.75 2.66 22.12
C LEU A 78 -5.74 1.81 22.90
N GLN A 79 -4.53 1.62 22.39
CA GLN A 79 -3.46 0.93 23.14
C GLN A 79 -3.11 1.67 24.42
N LYS A 80 -2.98 3.01 24.38
CA LYS A 80 -2.77 3.80 25.59
C LYS A 80 -3.94 3.71 26.58
N ILE A 81 -5.18 3.72 26.09
CA ILE A 81 -6.36 3.57 26.94
C ILE A 81 -6.40 2.17 27.57
N ILE A 82 -6.00 1.13 26.85
CA ILE A 82 -5.88 -0.24 27.37
C ILE A 82 -4.77 -0.34 28.43
N GLU A 83 -3.60 0.25 28.18
CA GLU A 83 -2.49 0.29 29.15
C GLU A 83 -2.82 1.12 30.41
N GLN A 84 -3.75 2.07 30.29
CA GLN A 84 -4.22 2.91 31.40
C GLN A 84 -5.49 2.37 32.08
N ALA A 85 -6.16 1.39 31.47
CA ALA A 85 -7.31 0.73 32.04
C ALA A 85 -6.80 -0.32 33.04
N ASP A 86 -6.78 0.09 34.31
CA ASP A 86 -6.45 -0.70 35.51
C ASP A 86 -6.94 -2.16 35.40
N ASP A 87 -6.11 -3.12 35.84
CA ASP A 87 -6.25 -4.60 35.75
C ASP A 87 -7.58 -5.21 36.27
N ARG A 88 -8.56 -4.39 36.70
CA ARG A 88 -9.78 -4.80 37.39
C ARG A 88 -11.04 -4.94 36.54
N HIS A 89 -11.01 -4.66 35.23
CA HIS A 89 -12.22 -4.74 34.38
C HIS A 89 -12.00 -5.45 33.04
N ASP A 90 -11.09 -6.42 33.01
CA ASP A 90 -10.68 -7.14 31.79
C ASP A 90 -11.84 -7.92 31.14
N GLU A 91 -12.80 -8.37 31.94
CA GLU A 91 -13.95 -9.15 31.46
C GLU A 91 -15.06 -8.26 30.89
N GLU A 92 -15.29 -7.08 31.47
CA GLU A 92 -16.27 -6.11 30.97
C GLU A 92 -15.80 -5.49 29.65
N LEU A 93 -14.50 -5.23 29.51
CA LEU A 93 -13.90 -4.75 28.27
C LEU A 93 -13.97 -5.80 27.14
N LYS A 94 -13.77 -7.09 27.43
CA LYS A 94 -13.96 -8.18 26.45
C LYS A 94 -15.40 -8.26 25.94
N ILE A 95 -16.38 -8.09 26.84
CA ILE A 95 -17.80 -8.10 26.47
C ILE A 95 -18.13 -6.91 25.56
N LEU A 96 -17.65 -5.70 25.90
CA LEU A 96 -17.85 -4.52 25.08
C LEU A 96 -17.20 -4.66 23.69
N LEU A 97 -16.01 -5.27 23.61
CA LEU A 97 -15.34 -5.58 22.34
C LEU A 97 -16.11 -6.61 21.50
N GLN A 98 -16.67 -7.66 22.12
CA GLN A 98 -17.52 -8.63 21.42
C GLN A 98 -18.80 -8.00 20.86
N ILE A 99 -19.39 -7.05 21.59
CA ILE A 99 -20.58 -6.33 21.11
C ILE A 99 -20.21 -5.40 19.96
N ALA A 100 -19.16 -4.58 20.13
CA ALA A 100 -18.73 -3.63 19.12
C ALA A 100 -18.35 -4.33 17.79
N SER A 101 -17.65 -5.45 17.87
CA SER A 101 -17.27 -6.25 16.70
C SER A 101 -18.46 -6.95 16.00
N ARG A 102 -19.59 -7.17 16.68
CA ARG A 102 -20.83 -7.66 16.06
C ARG A 102 -21.64 -6.58 15.36
N ILE A 103 -21.52 -5.32 15.80
CA ILE A 103 -22.25 -4.18 15.23
C ILE A 103 -21.49 -3.59 14.04
N LEU A 104 -20.15 -3.61 14.07
CA LEU A 104 -19.28 -3.10 13.00
C LEU A 104 -19.07 -4.10 11.85
N ARG A 105 -19.97 -5.07 11.69
CA ARG A 105 -19.94 -6.07 10.62
C ARG A 105 -20.85 -5.68 9.47
#